data_AF-A0A4R3NGJ3-F1
#
_entry.id   AF-A0A4R3NGJ3-F1
#
_cell.length_a   1.000
_cell.length_b   1.000
_cell.length_c   1.000
_cell.angle_alpha   90.00
_cell.angle_beta   90.00
_cell.angle_gamma   90.00
#
_symmetry.space_group_name_H-M   'P 1'
#
loop_
_entity.id
_entity.type
_entity.pdbx_description
1 polymer ?
#
loop_
_entity_poly.entity_id
_entity_poly.type
_entity_poly.pdbx_seq_one_letter_code
_entity_poly.pdbx_strand_id
1 'polypeptide(L)'
;MPISIYHLLLLSSVICILFSNKNTIKFSFILSITFILYYSYISGWRDIGVDTNNYLEIFKSINVFSFRLYPFSYVNDIEVGFNNLIYIGKNLGLSFELFSFLLTITILLDYFISSYKVTNVINASIFILLIMLTYTSYQLTFNQVRQGLAVMIAFSAFMAIIQRKSIKAFSLIIFASLFHSSAIFLVLFIFLTKIKIKNNTLLLLAILSPLATFLHILENLILHSIELNIFNNEIIRKLNFYLLNPDFNKPASLNLSLLLSYFGIIALGLVIKNKKLNTHSDLVLSSSYKILVIGYFVYFLSFDFVVFSQRLLYYFDILYCFIISRLVFLNIKNTTFLFLFSSGLFLFSIKTIFYSVSWDIS
;
A
#
# COMPACT_ATOMS: atom_id res chain seq x y z
N MET A 1 -9.65 6.41 15.84
CA MET A 1 -8.41 7.02 16.37
C MET A 1 -8.59 8.53 16.42
N PRO A 2 -8.31 9.23 17.53
CA PRO A 2 -8.59 10.65 17.62
C PRO A 2 -7.71 11.43 16.64
N ILE A 3 -8.35 12.36 15.93
CA ILE A 3 -7.79 13.26 14.91
C ILE A 3 -6.48 13.93 15.39
N SER A 4 -6.33 14.13 16.70
CA SER A 4 -5.14 14.69 17.35
C SER A 4 -3.85 13.92 17.06
N ILE A 5 -3.90 12.58 16.93
CA ILE A 5 -2.70 11.76 16.72
C ILE A 5 -2.14 11.97 15.30
N TYR A 6 -3.01 12.13 14.29
CA TYR A 6 -2.58 12.43 12.93
C TYR A 6 -1.95 13.82 12.81
N HIS A 7 -2.49 14.80 13.52
CA HIS A 7 -1.93 16.16 13.54
C HIS A 7 -0.56 16.20 14.23
N LEU A 8 -0.39 15.43 15.30
CA LEU A 8 0.91 15.25 15.96
C LEU A 8 1.93 14.56 15.04
N LEU A 9 1.52 13.52 14.32
CA LEU A 9 2.37 12.82 13.35
C LEU A 9 2.75 13.72 12.18
N LEU A 10 1.81 14.49 11.65
CA LEU A 10 2.09 15.45 10.59
C LEU A 10 3.03 16.55 11.07
N LEU A 11 2.74 17.15 12.22
CA LEU A 11 3.58 18.20 12.80
C LEU A 11 5.02 17.70 13.02
N SER A 12 5.16 16.46 13.50
CA SER A 12 6.47 15.84 13.68
C SER A 12 7.22 15.60 12.36
N SER A 13 6.50 15.28 11.28
CA SER A 13 7.10 15.12 9.94
C SER A 13 7.59 16.43 9.37
N VAL A 14 6.85 17.52 9.57
CA VAL A 14 7.24 18.88 9.18
C VAL A 14 8.45 19.33 9.99
N ILE A 15 8.46 19.09 11.30
CA ILE A 15 9.61 19.34 12.17
C ILE A 15 10.83 18.57 11.65
N CYS A 16 10.72 17.27 11.36
CA CYS A 16 11.82 16.48 10.79
C CYS A 16 12.39 17.07 9.48
N ILE A 17 11.54 17.58 8.59
CA ILE A 17 11.96 18.25 7.34
C ILE A 17 12.77 19.52 7.66
N LEU A 18 12.21 20.39 8.51
CA LEU A 18 12.80 21.67 8.89
C LEU A 18 14.16 21.50 9.58
N PHE A 19 14.29 20.44 10.38
CA PHE A 19 15.50 20.16 11.14
C PHE A 19 16.49 19.23 10.42
N SER A 20 16.22 18.75 9.21
CA SER A 20 17.11 17.80 8.49
C SER A 20 18.48 18.38 8.05
N ASN A 21 18.73 19.67 8.29
CA ASN A 21 20.03 20.30 8.04
C ASN A 21 21.07 19.94 9.12
N LYS A 22 21.80 18.85 8.80
CA LYS A 22 23.19 18.49 9.15
C LYS A 22 23.63 18.17 10.59
N ASN A 23 22.86 18.32 11.67
CA ASN A 23 23.29 17.86 13.01
C ASN A 23 22.24 17.07 13.83
N THR A 24 21.18 16.61 13.18
CA THR A 24 19.94 16.13 13.84
C THR A 24 19.64 14.65 13.60
N ILE A 25 20.50 13.90 12.91
CA ILE A 25 20.28 12.49 12.54
C ILE A 25 19.93 11.64 13.77
N LYS A 26 20.67 11.81 14.87
CA LYS A 26 20.42 11.07 16.12
C LYS A 26 19.04 11.38 16.69
N PHE A 27 18.63 12.65 16.67
CA PHE A 27 17.32 13.08 17.15
C PHE A 27 16.18 12.56 16.27
N SER A 28 16.28 12.70 14.94
CA SER A 28 15.28 12.18 14.01
C SER A 28 15.14 10.67 14.09
N PHE A 29 16.25 9.95 14.27
CA PHE A 29 16.23 8.49 14.44
C PHE A 29 15.54 8.06 15.73
N ILE A 30 15.89 8.68 16.87
CA ILE A 30 15.23 8.44 18.15
C ILE A 30 13.74 8.73 18.04
N LEU A 31 13.38 9.88 17.46
CA LEU A 31 11.99 10.27 17.26
C LEU A 31 11.22 9.22 16.43
N SER A 32 11.84 8.68 15.38
CA SER A 32 11.22 7.66 14.52
C SER A 32 10.98 6.35 15.26
N ILE A 33 11.96 5.89 16.03
CA ILE A 33 11.80 4.70 16.88
C ILE A 33 10.67 4.94 17.89
N THR A 34 10.67 6.09 18.56
CA THR A 34 9.61 6.44 19.51
C THR A 34 8.24 6.42 18.85
N PHE A 35 8.12 6.94 17.63
CA PHE A 35 6.86 6.88 16.88
C PHE A 35 6.46 5.47 16.48
N ILE A 36 7.38 4.65 15.98
CA ILE A 36 7.10 3.24 15.67
C ILE A 36 6.59 2.53 16.91
N LEU A 37 7.26 2.69 18.05
CA LEU A 37 6.89 2.05 19.30
C LEU A 37 5.55 2.56 19.82
N TYR A 38 5.33 3.88 19.83
CA TYR A 38 4.08 4.49 20.27
C TYR A 38 2.90 4.09 19.39
N TYR A 39 3.06 4.12 18.07
CA TYR A 39 2.02 3.71 17.13
C TYR A 39 1.72 2.22 17.23
N SER A 40 2.76 1.39 17.36
CA SER A 40 2.60 -0.05 17.57
C SER A 40 1.91 -0.35 18.89
N TYR A 41 2.21 0.42 19.94
CA TYR A 41 1.54 0.32 21.25
C TYR A 41 0.04 0.61 21.13
N ILE A 42 -0.34 1.70 20.47
CA ILE A 42 -1.75 2.01 20.21
C ILE A 42 -2.41 0.91 19.36
N SER A 43 -1.69 0.38 18.36
CA SER A 43 -2.17 -0.72 17.52
C SER A 43 -2.36 -2.03 18.29
N GLY A 44 -1.50 -2.29 19.28
CA GLY A 44 -1.64 -3.41 20.21
C GLY A 44 -2.85 -3.23 21.13
N TRP A 45 -3.17 -2.00 21.50
CA TRP A 45 -4.32 -1.66 22.33
C TRP A 45 -5.61 -1.61 21.51
N ARG A 46 -5.92 -2.76 20.89
CA ARG A 46 -6.94 -3.12 19.89
C ARG A 46 -8.41 -2.68 20.16
N ASP A 47 -8.66 -1.75 21.06
CA ASP A 47 -9.96 -1.09 21.25
C ASP A 47 -10.30 -0.06 20.12
N ILE A 48 -9.45 0.01 19.10
CA ILE A 48 -9.53 0.97 17.99
C ILE A 48 -9.36 0.16 16.70
N GLY A 49 -10.31 0.27 15.76
CA GLY A 49 -10.26 -0.41 14.46
C GLY A 49 -11.56 -1.14 14.11
N VAL A 50 -11.95 -1.10 12.83
CA VAL A 50 -13.23 -1.65 12.35
C VAL A 50 -13.22 -3.18 12.40
N ASP A 51 -12.10 -3.80 12.00
CA ASP A 51 -11.96 -5.26 11.89
C ASP A 51 -11.39 -5.92 13.15
N THR A 52 -11.24 -5.17 14.24
CA THR A 52 -10.54 -5.70 15.41
C THR A 52 -11.24 -6.90 16.04
N ASN A 53 -12.57 -6.86 16.17
CA ASN A 53 -13.35 -7.98 16.71
C ASN A 53 -13.17 -9.23 15.83
N ASN A 54 -13.19 -9.07 14.51
CA ASN A 54 -12.93 -10.16 13.58
C ASN A 54 -11.54 -10.78 13.82
N TYR A 55 -10.48 -9.97 13.95
CA TYR A 55 -9.15 -10.51 14.22
C TYR A 55 -9.00 -11.16 15.59
N LEU A 56 -9.73 -10.67 16.59
CA LEU A 56 -9.74 -11.26 17.93
C LEU A 56 -10.45 -12.62 17.93
N GLU A 57 -11.57 -12.76 17.22
CA GLU A 57 -12.25 -14.05 17.02
C GLU A 57 -11.38 -15.04 16.22
N ILE A 58 -10.74 -14.55 15.16
CA ILE A 58 -9.76 -15.30 14.38
C ILE A 58 -8.62 -15.80 15.29
N PHE A 59 -8.06 -14.92 16.12
CA PHE A 59 -7.00 -15.28 17.06
C PHE A 59 -7.47 -16.33 18.07
N LYS A 60 -8.69 -16.21 18.61
CA LYS A 60 -9.26 -17.20 19.52
C LYS A 60 -9.49 -18.56 18.85
N SER A 61 -9.97 -18.57 17.61
CA SER A 61 -10.38 -19.79 16.90
C SER A 61 -9.22 -20.62 16.32
N ILE A 62 -8.11 -20.00 15.91
CA ILE A 62 -6.97 -20.74 15.33
C ILE A 62 -6.25 -21.56 16.40
N ASN A 63 -6.27 -22.88 16.27
CA ASN A 63 -5.56 -23.80 17.18
C ASN A 63 -4.70 -24.83 16.43
N VAL A 64 -4.58 -24.73 15.11
CA VAL A 64 -3.89 -25.72 14.28
C VAL A 64 -2.98 -25.04 13.25
N PHE A 65 -1.76 -25.56 13.13
CA PHE A 65 -0.86 -25.21 12.04
C PHE A 65 -1.41 -25.78 10.72
N SER A 66 -1.52 -24.96 9.69
CA SER A 66 -2.08 -25.36 8.41
C SER A 66 -1.05 -25.24 7.29
N PHE A 67 -0.91 -26.28 6.47
CA PHE A 67 -0.27 -26.17 5.16
C PHE A 67 -1.30 -26.04 4.03
N ARG A 68 -2.59 -26.01 4.38
CA ARG A 68 -3.67 -25.93 3.40
C ARG A 68 -3.66 -24.54 2.78
N LEU A 69 -3.21 -24.49 1.53
CA LEU A 69 -3.43 -23.34 0.67
C LEU A 69 -4.94 -23.29 0.41
N TYR A 70 -5.61 -22.34 1.06
CA TYR A 70 -7.00 -22.09 0.74
C TYR A 70 -7.05 -21.46 -0.65
N PRO A 71 -7.80 -22.06 -1.60
CA PRO A 71 -8.04 -21.41 -2.88
C PRO A 71 -8.69 -20.04 -2.64
N PHE A 72 -8.60 -19.14 -3.61
CA PHE A 72 -9.18 -17.78 -3.57
C PHE A 72 -10.66 -17.74 -3.16
N SER A 73 -11.34 -18.87 -3.09
CA SER A 73 -12.77 -19.09 -3.10
C SER A 73 -13.48 -19.15 -1.74
N TYR A 74 -12.76 -19.27 -0.63
CA TYR A 74 -13.40 -19.24 0.69
C TYR A 74 -13.47 -17.82 1.24
N VAL A 75 -14.67 -17.38 1.64
CA VAL A 75 -14.97 -16.01 2.11
C VAL A 75 -14.52 -15.81 3.56
N ASN A 76 -14.53 -16.88 4.36
CA ASN A 76 -14.25 -16.85 5.79
C ASN A 76 -12.89 -17.48 6.17
N ASP A 77 -12.17 -18.04 5.20
CA ASP A 77 -10.90 -18.69 5.47
C ASP A 77 -9.75 -17.67 5.48
N ILE A 78 -8.91 -17.82 6.49
CA ILE A 78 -7.75 -16.99 6.73
C ILE A 78 -6.61 -17.49 5.86
N GLU A 79 -5.88 -16.59 5.22
CA GLU A 79 -4.74 -16.97 4.40
C GLU A 79 -3.69 -17.73 5.24
N VAL A 80 -3.13 -18.79 4.66
CA VAL A 80 -2.32 -19.78 5.38
C VAL A 80 -1.13 -19.18 6.13
N GLY A 81 -0.50 -18.15 5.58
CA GLY A 81 0.62 -17.43 6.19
C GLY A 81 0.19 -16.70 7.45
N PHE A 82 -0.96 -16.02 7.42
CA PHE A 82 -1.49 -15.33 8.60
C PHE A 82 -2.00 -16.32 9.66
N ASN A 83 -2.67 -17.40 9.23
CA ASN A 83 -3.08 -18.48 10.13
C ASN A 83 -1.90 -19.05 10.93
N ASN A 84 -0.83 -19.41 10.22
CA ASN A 84 0.34 -20.01 10.85
C ASN A 84 1.08 -19.01 11.74
N LEU A 85 1.08 -17.73 11.37
CA LEU A 85 1.65 -16.68 12.20
C LEU A 85 0.91 -16.55 13.54
N ILE A 86 -0.43 -16.57 13.51
CA ILE A 86 -1.26 -16.58 14.72
C ILE A 86 -0.99 -17.83 15.55
N TYR A 87 -0.99 -19.00 14.92
CA TYR A 87 -0.75 -20.28 15.60
C TYR A 87 0.60 -20.28 16.34
N ILE A 88 1.67 -19.83 15.68
CA ILE A 88 2.99 -19.68 16.29
C ILE A 88 2.94 -18.69 17.45
N GLY A 89 2.31 -17.53 17.27
CA GLY A 89 2.16 -16.52 18.33
C GLY A 89 1.45 -17.06 19.57
N LYS A 90 0.36 -17.81 19.40
CA LYS A 90 -0.37 -18.44 20.50
C LYS A 90 0.46 -19.48 21.23
N ASN A 91 1.19 -20.33 20.49
CA ASN A 91 2.06 -21.35 21.10
C ASN A 91 3.26 -20.76 21.84
N LEU A 92 3.66 -19.53 21.51
CA LEU A 92 4.64 -18.75 22.28
C LEU A 92 4.03 -18.05 23.51
N GLY A 93 2.73 -18.23 23.76
CA GLY A 93 2.02 -17.63 24.89
C GLY A 93 1.70 -16.15 24.71
N LEU A 94 1.69 -15.62 23.47
CA LEU A 94 1.37 -14.21 23.23
C LEU A 94 -0.13 -13.95 23.44
N SER A 95 -0.47 -12.84 24.09
CA SER A 95 -1.83 -12.29 24.04
C SER A 95 -2.12 -11.69 22.67
N PHE A 96 -3.39 -11.44 22.35
CA PHE A 96 -3.79 -10.84 21.07
C PHE A 96 -3.23 -9.41 20.90
N GLU A 97 -3.17 -8.66 22.00
CA GLU A 97 -2.64 -7.29 22.06
C GLU A 97 -1.14 -7.29 21.75
N LEU A 98 -0.39 -8.18 22.41
CA LEU A 98 1.05 -8.30 22.18
C LEU A 98 1.35 -8.82 20.77
N PHE A 99 0.57 -9.78 20.28
CA PHE A 99 0.67 -10.25 18.89
C PHE A 99 0.44 -9.11 17.89
N SER A 100 -0.60 -8.29 18.12
CA SER A 100 -0.92 -7.14 17.29
C SER A 100 0.16 -6.06 17.33
N PHE A 101 0.72 -5.79 18.51
CA PHE A 101 1.86 -4.89 18.68
C PHE A 101 3.06 -5.36 17.86
N LEU A 102 3.42 -6.64 17.95
CA LEU A 102 4.55 -7.25 17.24
C LEU A 102 4.35 -7.30 15.72
N LEU A 103 3.11 -7.43 15.27
CA LEU A 103 2.75 -7.32 13.86
C LEU A 103 3.01 -5.92 13.32
N THR A 104 2.46 -4.91 14.00
CA THR A 104 2.56 -3.52 13.56
C THR A 104 4.00 -3.02 13.59
N ILE A 105 4.77 -3.36 14.62
CA ILE A 105 6.20 -3.01 14.65
C ILE A 105 6.97 -3.67 13.51
N THR A 106 6.65 -4.92 13.15
CA THR A 106 7.29 -5.62 12.03
C THR A 106 6.99 -4.93 10.70
N ILE A 107 5.72 -4.55 10.46
CA ILE A 107 5.28 -3.80 9.28
C ILE A 107 6.07 -2.48 9.15
N LEU A 108 6.10 -1.69 10.23
CA LEU A 108 6.74 -0.37 10.22
C LEU A 108 8.27 -0.45 10.12
N LEU A 109 8.90 -1.44 10.76
CA LEU A 109 10.34 -1.67 10.66
C LEU A 109 10.76 -2.13 9.27
N ASP A 110 10.06 -3.09 8.66
CA ASP A 110 10.37 -3.52 7.30
C ASP A 110 10.29 -2.35 6.32
N TYR A 111 9.26 -1.51 6.48
CA TYR A 111 9.11 -0.32 5.67
C TYR A 111 10.27 0.67 5.82
N PHE A 112 10.67 0.96 7.06
CA PHE A 112 11.81 1.82 7.34
C PHE A 112 13.12 1.28 6.75
N ILE A 113 13.40 -0.02 6.97
CA ILE A 113 14.63 -0.68 6.51
C ILE A 113 14.66 -0.73 4.97
N SER A 114 13.56 -1.11 4.34
CA SER A 114 13.46 -1.19 2.88
C SER A 114 13.60 0.18 2.23
N SER A 115 13.01 1.22 2.84
CA SER A 115 13.22 2.61 2.41
C SER A 115 14.69 3.02 2.53
N TYR A 116 15.34 2.73 3.66
CA TYR A 116 16.75 3.06 3.90
C TYR A 116 17.70 2.38 2.92
N LYS A 117 17.49 1.10 2.61
CA LYS A 117 18.30 0.37 1.62
C LYS A 117 18.29 1.01 0.23
N VAL A 118 17.28 1.83 -0.08
CA VAL A 118 17.06 2.36 -1.42
C VAL A 118 17.33 3.87 -1.51
N THR A 119 17.06 4.61 -0.44
CA THR A 119 17.41 6.03 -0.34
C THR A 119 18.87 6.23 0.03
N ASN A 120 19.45 5.33 0.83
CA ASN A 120 20.74 5.49 1.51
C ASN A 120 20.85 6.78 2.35
N VAL A 121 19.70 7.35 2.72
CA VAL A 121 19.59 8.59 3.48
C VAL A 121 18.58 8.37 4.60
N ILE A 122 19.07 8.34 5.84
CA ILE A 122 18.25 8.02 7.01
C ILE A 122 17.08 9.00 7.18
N ASN A 123 17.34 10.31 7.01
CA ASN A 123 16.30 11.34 7.07
C ASN A 123 15.21 11.14 6.02
N ALA A 124 15.57 10.60 4.85
CA ALA A 124 14.60 10.27 3.82
C ALA A 124 13.72 9.10 4.24
N SER A 125 14.31 8.05 4.81
CA SER A 125 13.55 6.90 5.31
C SER A 125 12.64 7.25 6.47
N ILE A 126 13.08 8.14 7.35
CA ILE A 126 12.28 8.69 8.46
C ILE A 126 11.08 9.47 7.91
N PHE A 127 11.34 10.36 6.94
CA PHE A 127 10.28 11.14 6.32
C PHE A 127 9.25 10.24 5.61
N ILE A 128 9.73 9.23 4.89
CA ILE A 128 8.91 8.22 4.23
C ILE A 128 8.00 7.49 5.23
N LEU A 129 8.57 7.05 6.36
CA LEU A 129 7.85 6.39 7.43
C LEU A 129 6.75 7.29 8.01
N LEU A 130 7.05 8.57 8.27
CA LEU A 130 6.08 9.51 8.83
C LEU A 130 4.93 9.83 7.85
N ILE A 131 5.21 9.90 6.55
CA ILE A 131 4.18 10.01 5.51
C ILE A 131 3.28 8.77 5.52
N MET A 132 3.87 7.57 5.59
CA MET A 132 3.06 6.34 5.65
C MET A 132 2.17 6.29 6.89
N LEU A 133 2.69 6.72 8.04
CA LEU A 133 1.95 6.77 9.30
C LEU A 133 0.70 7.66 9.21
N THR A 134 0.74 8.71 8.38
CA THR A 134 -0.38 9.62 8.18
C THR A 134 -1.35 9.19 7.08
N TYR A 135 -0.92 8.36 6.13
CA TYR A 135 -1.71 8.03 4.93
C TYR A 135 -2.47 6.71 5.00
N THR A 136 -1.76 5.60 5.02
CA THR A 136 -2.35 4.25 4.89
C THR A 136 -2.08 3.38 6.10
N SER A 137 -1.21 3.78 7.02
CA SER A 137 -0.82 2.93 8.15
C SER A 137 -2.01 2.52 9.00
N TYR A 138 -2.99 3.40 9.22
CA TYR A 138 -4.18 3.03 10.01
C TYR A 138 -4.96 1.92 9.33
N GLN A 139 -5.23 2.09 8.04
CA GLN A 139 -5.90 1.06 7.26
C GLN A 139 -5.10 -0.24 7.24
N LEU A 140 -3.79 -0.18 7.02
CA LEU A 140 -2.93 -1.36 6.86
C LEU A 140 -2.57 -2.05 8.18
N THR A 141 -2.65 -1.38 9.34
CA THR A 141 -2.22 -1.95 10.63
C THR A 141 -3.39 -2.20 11.60
N PHE A 142 -4.46 -1.39 11.51
CA PHE A 142 -5.66 -1.53 12.36
C PHE A 142 -6.76 -2.33 11.65
N ASN A 143 -7.15 -1.93 10.43
CA ASN A 143 -8.30 -2.54 9.75
C ASN A 143 -7.91 -3.75 8.89
N GLN A 144 -6.85 -3.65 8.10
CA GLN A 144 -6.49 -4.64 7.08
C GLN A 144 -5.11 -5.24 7.35
N VAL A 145 -4.84 -5.69 8.59
CA VAL A 145 -3.50 -6.13 9.01
C VAL A 145 -2.89 -7.22 8.12
N ARG A 146 -3.73 -8.15 7.62
CA ARG A 146 -3.33 -9.18 6.65
C ARG A 146 -2.79 -8.58 5.35
N GLN A 147 -3.54 -7.62 4.82
CA GLN A 147 -3.14 -6.87 3.64
C GLN A 147 -1.94 -5.96 3.91
N GLY A 148 -1.84 -5.35 5.08
CA GLY A 148 -0.68 -4.56 5.50
C GLY A 148 0.61 -5.36 5.44
N LEU A 149 0.62 -6.58 5.99
CA LEU A 149 1.76 -7.50 5.87
C LEU A 149 2.11 -7.79 4.41
N ALA A 150 1.11 -8.14 3.60
CA ALA A 150 1.32 -8.42 2.19
C ALA A 150 1.86 -7.20 1.43
N VAL A 151 1.37 -6.00 1.71
CA VAL A 151 1.82 -4.74 1.11
C VAL A 151 3.28 -4.44 1.47
N MET A 152 3.73 -4.69 2.70
CA MET A 152 5.15 -4.48 3.07
C MET A 152 6.08 -5.48 2.38
N ILE A 153 5.70 -6.76 2.34
CA ILE A 153 6.48 -7.78 1.62
C ILE A 153 6.51 -7.45 0.11
N ALA A 154 5.39 -6.99 -0.44
CA ALA A 154 5.30 -6.52 -1.82
C ALA A 154 6.17 -5.27 -2.08
N PHE A 155 6.26 -4.34 -1.13
CA PHE A 155 7.18 -3.19 -1.22
C PHE A 155 8.63 -3.65 -1.33
N SER A 156 9.04 -4.59 -0.48
CA SER A 156 10.33 -5.28 -0.59
C SER A 156 10.51 -5.96 -1.96
N ALA A 157 9.44 -6.54 -2.52
CA ALA A 157 9.45 -7.12 -3.87
C ALA A 157 9.64 -6.06 -4.96
N PHE A 158 8.95 -4.93 -4.90
CA PHE A 158 9.15 -3.82 -5.85
C PHE A 158 10.59 -3.31 -5.81
N MET A 159 11.20 -3.22 -4.63
CA MET A 159 12.61 -2.85 -4.53
C MET A 159 13.53 -3.88 -5.18
N ALA A 160 13.21 -5.17 -5.07
CA ALA A 160 13.93 -6.22 -5.80
C ALA A 160 13.69 -6.13 -7.32
N ILE A 161 12.48 -5.81 -7.78
CA ILE A 161 12.15 -5.58 -9.20
C ILE A 161 12.99 -4.42 -9.77
N ILE A 162 13.03 -3.29 -9.06
CA ILE A 162 13.81 -2.11 -9.47
C ILE A 162 15.31 -2.45 -9.54
N GLN A 163 15.82 -3.24 -8.60
CA GLN A 163 17.19 -3.76 -8.61
C GLN A 163 17.43 -4.90 -9.62
N ARG A 164 16.44 -5.22 -10.47
CA ARG A 164 16.49 -6.30 -11.48
C ARG A 164 16.69 -7.71 -10.89
N LYS A 165 16.42 -7.91 -9.60
CA LYS A 165 16.50 -9.20 -8.91
C LYS A 165 15.18 -9.96 -9.03
N SER A 166 14.88 -10.43 -10.24
CA SER A 166 13.57 -11.03 -10.59
C SER A 166 13.21 -12.27 -9.76
N ILE A 167 14.16 -13.17 -9.50
CA ILE A 167 13.92 -14.37 -8.66
C ILE A 167 13.53 -13.94 -7.24
N LYS A 168 14.30 -13.03 -6.63
CA LYS A 168 13.98 -12.49 -5.30
C LYS A 168 12.62 -11.81 -5.27
N ALA A 169 12.29 -11.01 -6.29
CA ALA A 169 10.98 -10.38 -6.40
C ALA A 169 9.85 -11.41 -6.48
N PHE A 170 10.01 -12.44 -7.32
CA PHE A 170 9.04 -13.52 -7.46
C PHE A 170 8.83 -14.26 -6.14
N SER A 171 9.91 -14.67 -5.47
CA SER A 171 9.83 -15.34 -4.16
C SER A 171 9.12 -14.48 -3.10
N LEU A 172 9.40 -13.17 -3.06
CA LEU A 172 8.73 -12.24 -2.15
C LEU A 172 7.23 -12.08 -2.47
N ILE A 173 6.85 -12.02 -3.75
CA ILE A 173 5.43 -11.92 -4.14
C ILE A 173 4.67 -13.20 -3.79
N ILE A 174 5.26 -14.37 -4.04
CA ILE A 174 4.67 -15.65 -3.61
C ILE A 174 4.51 -15.67 -2.09
N PHE A 175 5.54 -15.25 -1.34
CA PHE A 175 5.46 -15.17 0.11
C PHE A 175 4.38 -14.18 0.59
N ALA A 176 4.27 -13.00 -0.03
CA ALA A 176 3.21 -12.03 0.27
C ALA A 176 1.81 -12.60 0.03
N SER A 177 1.65 -13.42 -1.02
CA SER A 177 0.37 -14.06 -1.35
C SER A 177 -0.12 -15.05 -0.28
N LEU A 178 0.77 -15.54 0.58
CA LEU A 178 0.41 -16.37 1.74
C LEU A 178 -0.29 -15.56 2.84
N PHE A 179 -0.11 -14.24 2.90
CA PHE A 179 -0.76 -13.36 3.88
C PHE A 179 -1.98 -12.66 3.29
N HIS A 180 -1.93 -12.34 2.00
CA HIS A 180 -3.08 -11.81 1.30
C HIS A 180 -3.03 -12.19 -0.18
N SER A 181 -4.03 -12.95 -0.63
CA SER A 181 -4.00 -13.63 -1.92
C SER A 181 -3.90 -12.68 -3.12
N SER A 182 -4.42 -11.45 -3.01
CA SER A 182 -4.33 -10.43 -4.05
C SER A 182 -2.89 -10.01 -4.40
N ALA A 183 -1.90 -10.29 -3.55
CA ALA A 183 -0.50 -9.98 -3.86
C ALA A 183 0.02 -10.75 -5.09
N ILE A 184 -0.59 -11.89 -5.45
CA ILE A 184 -0.16 -12.68 -6.61
C ILE A 184 -0.22 -11.90 -7.93
N PHE A 185 -1.14 -10.93 -8.05
CA PHE A 185 -1.27 -10.11 -9.25
C PHE A 185 -0.01 -9.28 -9.53
N LEU A 186 0.83 -9.05 -8.50
CA LEU A 186 2.10 -8.35 -8.64
C LEU A 186 3.14 -9.12 -9.44
N VAL A 187 2.96 -10.44 -9.66
CA VAL A 187 3.86 -11.24 -10.53
C VAL A 187 3.93 -10.65 -11.93
N LEU A 188 2.80 -10.13 -12.46
CA LEU A 188 2.75 -9.50 -13.78
C LEU A 188 3.71 -8.31 -13.89
N PHE A 189 3.93 -7.59 -12.79
CA PHE A 189 4.80 -6.40 -12.76
C PHE A 189 6.30 -6.74 -12.89
N ILE A 190 6.70 -7.97 -12.58
CA ILE A 190 8.07 -8.46 -12.85
C ILE A 190 8.36 -8.42 -14.35
N PHE A 191 7.37 -8.72 -15.19
CA PHE A 191 7.50 -8.70 -16.65
C PHE A 191 7.32 -7.30 -17.21
N LEU A 192 6.29 -6.58 -16.73
CA LEU A 192 5.96 -5.23 -17.21
C LEU A 192 7.14 -4.26 -17.04
N THR A 193 7.92 -4.39 -15.96
CA THR A 193 9.10 -3.55 -15.73
C THR A 193 10.22 -3.75 -16.75
N LYS A 194 10.31 -4.92 -17.40
CA LYS A 194 11.31 -5.21 -18.44
C LYS A 194 11.02 -4.50 -19.77
N ILE A 195 9.77 -4.15 -20.03
CA ILE A 195 9.35 -3.46 -21.27
C ILE A 195 9.95 -2.06 -21.33
N LYS A 196 10.66 -1.67 -22.39
CA LYS A 196 11.17 -0.31 -22.52
C LYS A 196 10.03 0.62 -22.96
N ILE A 197 9.55 1.47 -22.05
CA ILE A 197 8.52 2.49 -22.33
C ILE A 197 9.15 3.87 -22.18
N LYS A 198 8.94 4.75 -23.16
CA LYS A 198 9.44 6.14 -23.11
C LYS A 198 8.68 6.92 -22.03
N ASN A 199 9.35 7.85 -21.35
CA ASN A 199 8.72 8.69 -20.31
C ASN A 199 7.51 9.48 -20.84
N ASN A 200 7.54 9.95 -22.10
CA ASN A 200 6.40 10.62 -22.72
C ASN A 200 5.19 9.68 -22.87
N THR A 201 5.42 8.42 -23.22
CA THR A 201 4.36 7.41 -23.33
C THR A 201 3.80 7.07 -21.95
N LEU A 202 4.64 6.98 -20.91
CA LEU A 202 4.17 6.79 -19.53
C LEU A 202 3.33 7.98 -19.04
N LEU A 203 3.75 9.20 -19.32
CA LEU A 203 2.97 10.39 -18.96
C LEU A 203 1.63 10.42 -19.69
N LEU A 204 1.61 10.09 -20.99
CA LEU A 204 0.37 9.98 -21.75
C LEU A 204 -0.55 8.90 -21.17
N LEU A 205 0.00 7.72 -20.85
CA LEU A 205 -0.74 6.64 -20.20
C LEU A 205 -1.32 7.10 -18.86
N ALA A 206 -0.54 7.83 -18.05
CA ALA A 206 -1.03 8.39 -16.80
C ALA A 206 -2.25 9.29 -17.07
N ILE A 207 -2.13 10.28 -17.96
CA ILE A 207 -3.20 11.25 -18.31
C ILE A 207 -4.47 10.56 -18.84
N LEU A 208 -4.31 9.50 -19.64
CA LEU A 208 -5.43 8.81 -20.27
C LEU A 208 -6.00 7.67 -19.41
N SER A 209 -5.34 7.29 -18.32
CA SER A 209 -5.76 6.14 -17.51
C SER A 209 -7.20 6.20 -16.97
N PRO A 210 -7.79 7.36 -16.61
CA PRO A 210 -9.19 7.40 -16.21
C PRO A 210 -10.16 7.03 -17.34
N LEU A 211 -9.79 7.17 -18.61
CA LEU A 211 -10.64 6.72 -19.72
C LEU A 211 -10.83 5.20 -19.73
N ALA A 212 -9.96 4.45 -19.04
CA ALA A 212 -10.07 3.02 -18.91
C ALA A 212 -11.31 2.57 -18.13
N THR A 213 -11.91 3.46 -17.30
CA THR A 213 -13.14 3.14 -16.56
C THR A 213 -14.32 2.89 -17.49
N PHE A 214 -14.35 3.52 -18.67
CA PHE A 214 -15.42 3.34 -19.65
C PHE A 214 -15.34 2.02 -20.42
N LEU A 215 -14.28 1.24 -20.25
CA LEU A 215 -14.10 -0.01 -21.00
C LEU A 215 -14.79 -1.20 -20.33
N HIS A 216 -15.14 -1.12 -19.04
CA HIS A 216 -15.78 -2.19 -18.26
C HIS A 216 -15.12 -3.58 -18.44
N ILE A 217 -13.79 -3.60 -18.71
CA ILE A 217 -13.09 -4.81 -19.15
C ILE A 217 -13.14 -5.90 -18.08
N LEU A 218 -12.88 -5.55 -16.81
CA LEU A 218 -12.79 -6.55 -15.76
C LEU A 218 -14.15 -7.19 -15.46
N GLU A 219 -15.21 -6.39 -15.40
CA GLU A 219 -16.58 -6.88 -15.21
C GLU A 219 -16.97 -7.83 -16.34
N ASN A 220 -16.75 -7.42 -17.60
CA ASN A 220 -17.04 -8.25 -18.77
C ASN A 220 -16.24 -9.56 -18.78
N LEU A 221 -14.95 -9.52 -18.42
CA LEU A 221 -14.11 -10.72 -18.32
C LEU A 221 -14.61 -11.66 -17.21
N ILE A 222 -15.03 -11.11 -16.06
CA ILE A 222 -15.58 -11.91 -14.96
C ILE A 222 -16.90 -12.56 -15.40
N LEU A 223 -17.84 -11.80 -15.94
CA LEU A 223 -19.13 -12.32 -16.41
C LEU A 223 -18.94 -13.42 -17.46
N HIS A 224 -18.09 -13.18 -18.45
CA HIS A 224 -17.80 -14.16 -19.50
C HIS A 224 -17.11 -15.41 -18.96
N SER A 225 -16.20 -15.27 -17.98
CA SER A 225 -15.54 -16.42 -17.35
C SER A 225 -16.50 -17.28 -16.51
N ILE A 226 -17.54 -16.66 -15.92
CA ILE A 226 -18.62 -17.35 -15.22
C ILE A 226 -19.48 -18.11 -16.22
N GLU A 227 -19.88 -17.48 -17.33
CA GLU A 227 -20.63 -18.13 -18.42
C GLU A 227 -19.90 -19.35 -18.99
N LEU A 228 -18.57 -19.25 -19.14
CA LEU A 228 -17.73 -20.33 -19.65
C LEU A 228 -17.42 -21.42 -18.61
N ASN A 229 -17.91 -21.31 -17.37
CA ASN A 229 -17.60 -22.21 -16.25
C ASN A 229 -16.09 -22.47 -16.08
N ILE A 230 -15.26 -21.45 -16.36
CA ILE A 230 -13.79 -21.55 -16.22
C ILE A 230 -13.41 -21.74 -14.76
N PHE A 231 -14.19 -21.14 -13.87
CA PHE A 231 -13.97 -21.17 -12.44
C PHE A 231 -14.77 -22.27 -11.76
N ASN A 232 -14.20 -22.84 -10.70
CA ASN A 232 -14.94 -23.78 -9.86
C ASN A 232 -16.10 -23.06 -9.12
N ASN A 233 -17.08 -23.85 -8.67
CA ASN A 233 -18.29 -23.34 -8.01
C ASN A 233 -18.00 -22.41 -6.81
N GLU A 234 -16.89 -22.62 -6.12
CA GLU A 234 -16.52 -21.81 -4.96
C GLU A 234 -15.96 -20.43 -5.35
N ILE A 235 -15.14 -20.32 -6.41
CA ILE A 235 -14.68 -19.03 -6.92
C ILE A 235 -15.87 -18.24 -7.43
N ILE A 236 -16.78 -18.90 -8.16
CA ILE A 236 -18.03 -18.31 -8.62
C ILE A 236 -18.85 -17.82 -7.42
N ARG A 237 -18.96 -18.60 -6.34
CA ARG A 237 -19.66 -18.17 -5.11
C ARG A 237 -19.05 -16.91 -4.51
N LYS A 238 -17.73 -16.77 -4.47
CA LYS A 238 -17.07 -15.55 -3.96
C LYS A 238 -17.23 -14.35 -4.89
N LEU A 239 -17.13 -14.56 -6.20
CA LEU A 239 -17.41 -13.50 -7.18
C LEU A 239 -18.86 -13.04 -7.07
N ASN A 240 -19.80 -13.97 -7.01
CA ASN A 240 -21.22 -13.69 -6.77
C ASN A 240 -21.44 -12.98 -5.44
N PHE A 241 -20.71 -13.32 -4.37
CA PHE A 241 -20.80 -12.58 -3.11
C PHE A 241 -20.43 -11.11 -3.30
N TYR A 242 -19.35 -10.80 -4.03
CA TYR A 242 -18.97 -9.41 -4.27
C TYR A 242 -19.84 -8.70 -5.31
N LEU A 243 -20.34 -9.41 -6.32
CA LEU A 243 -21.20 -8.86 -7.39
C LEU A 243 -22.66 -8.69 -6.95
N LEU A 244 -23.17 -9.51 -6.04
CA LEU A 244 -24.56 -9.44 -5.59
C LEU A 244 -24.72 -8.63 -4.30
N ASN A 245 -23.65 -8.45 -3.52
CA ASN A 245 -23.73 -7.63 -2.32
C ASN A 245 -23.72 -6.13 -2.69
N PRO A 246 -24.76 -5.36 -2.34
CA PRO A 246 -24.87 -3.95 -2.70
C PRO A 246 -23.78 -3.06 -2.10
N ASP A 247 -23.06 -3.52 -1.07
CA ASP A 247 -21.94 -2.79 -0.49
C ASP A 247 -20.63 -2.99 -1.27
N PHE A 248 -20.53 -4.11 -2.01
CA PHE A 248 -19.33 -4.46 -2.79
C PHE A 248 -19.52 -4.30 -4.30
N ASN A 249 -20.75 -4.38 -4.79
CA ASN A 249 -21.08 -4.15 -6.20
C ASN A 249 -21.38 -2.67 -6.46
N LYS A 250 -20.41 -1.83 -6.11
CA LYS A 250 -20.42 -0.41 -6.43
C LYS A 250 -19.11 -0.09 -7.15
N PRO A 251 -19.13 0.80 -8.14
CA PRO A 251 -17.89 1.32 -8.69
C PRO A 251 -17.09 1.98 -7.57
N ALA A 252 -15.76 1.92 -7.70
CA ALA A 252 -14.90 2.66 -6.79
C ALA A 252 -15.26 4.15 -6.81
N SER A 253 -15.10 4.85 -5.69
CA SER A 253 -15.41 6.28 -5.66
C SER A 253 -14.24 7.11 -6.19
N LEU A 254 -14.52 8.07 -7.07
CA LEU A 254 -13.60 9.15 -7.42
C LEU A 254 -13.61 10.19 -6.30
N ASN A 255 -13.16 9.77 -5.12
CA ASN A 255 -13.00 10.71 -4.02
C ASN A 255 -11.84 11.67 -4.31
N LEU A 256 -11.88 12.78 -3.60
CA LEU A 256 -10.88 13.82 -3.72
C LEU A 256 -9.47 13.28 -3.45
N SER A 257 -9.28 12.39 -2.47
CA SER A 257 -7.98 11.77 -2.19
C SER A 257 -7.37 11.03 -3.39
N LEU A 258 -8.19 10.27 -4.13
CA LEU A 258 -7.76 9.59 -5.34
C LEU A 258 -7.43 10.58 -6.46
N LEU A 259 -8.28 11.59 -6.70
CA LEU A 259 -8.02 12.63 -7.70
C LEU A 259 -6.69 13.34 -7.45
N LEU A 260 -6.40 13.62 -6.18
CA LEU A 260 -5.17 14.27 -5.75
C LEU A 260 -3.94 13.38 -5.92
N SER A 261 -4.05 12.10 -5.57
CA SER A 261 -2.99 11.12 -5.80
C SER A 261 -2.71 10.96 -7.30
N TYR A 262 -3.77 10.93 -8.11
CA TYR A 262 -3.71 10.87 -9.56
C TYR A 262 -3.05 12.11 -10.21
N PHE A 263 -3.47 13.33 -9.84
CA PHE A 263 -2.80 14.55 -10.31
C PHE A 263 -1.34 14.61 -9.85
N GLY A 264 -1.06 14.09 -8.66
CA GLY A 264 0.30 13.87 -8.17
C GLY A 264 1.14 13.03 -9.12
N ILE A 265 0.60 11.91 -9.64
CA ILE A 265 1.27 11.06 -10.63
C ILE A 265 1.56 11.81 -11.93
N ILE A 266 0.63 12.63 -12.41
CA ILE A 266 0.85 13.44 -13.61
C ILE A 266 1.98 14.46 -13.36
N ALA A 267 1.93 15.16 -12.22
CA ALA A 267 2.96 16.11 -11.83
C ALA A 267 4.34 15.46 -11.72
N LEU A 268 4.43 14.26 -11.14
CA LEU A 268 5.64 13.45 -11.09
C LEU A 268 6.18 13.14 -12.49
N GLY A 269 5.30 12.78 -13.42
CA GLY A 269 5.66 12.51 -14.81
C GLY A 269 6.25 13.73 -15.52
N LEU A 270 5.69 14.92 -15.27
CA LEU A 270 6.23 16.19 -15.81
C LEU A 270 7.64 16.49 -15.27
N VAL A 271 7.88 16.23 -13.98
CA VAL A 271 9.20 16.40 -13.37
C VAL A 271 10.21 15.41 -13.96
N ILE A 272 9.84 14.13 -14.08
CA ILE A 272 10.73 13.08 -14.58
C ILE A 272 11.03 13.28 -16.08
N LYS A 273 10.04 13.72 -16.87
CA LYS A 273 10.20 14.00 -18.30
C LYS A 273 11.30 15.02 -18.57
N ASN A 274 11.39 16.05 -17.74
CA ASN A 274 12.32 17.16 -17.94
C ASN A 274 13.73 16.90 -17.37
N LYS A 275 13.95 15.75 -16.72
CA LYS A 275 15.23 15.42 -16.08
C LYS A 275 16.10 14.54 -16.99
N LYS A 276 17.38 14.87 -17.13
CA LYS A 276 18.39 13.94 -17.67
C LYS A 276 18.68 12.87 -16.62
N LEU A 277 18.16 11.66 -16.82
CA LEU A 277 18.27 10.54 -15.89
C LEU A 277 19.61 9.80 -16.10
N ASN A 278 20.66 10.22 -15.40
CA ASN A 278 22.01 9.70 -15.63
C ASN A 278 22.58 8.88 -14.46
N THR A 279 21.94 8.94 -13.29
CA THR A 279 22.43 8.24 -12.10
C THR A 279 21.63 6.96 -11.82
N HIS A 280 22.22 5.99 -11.11
CA HIS A 280 21.47 4.83 -10.60
C HIS A 280 20.22 5.28 -9.82
N SER A 281 20.33 6.38 -9.08
CA SER A 281 19.21 6.98 -8.37
C SER A 281 18.06 7.47 -9.26
N ASP A 282 18.36 7.92 -10.47
CA ASP A 282 17.37 8.36 -11.45
C ASP A 282 16.66 7.17 -12.10
N LEU A 283 17.38 6.06 -12.31
CA LEU A 283 16.79 4.81 -12.82
C LEU A 283 15.81 4.18 -11.83
N VAL A 284 16.12 4.24 -10.53
CA VAL A 284 15.20 3.81 -9.45
C VAL A 284 13.93 4.65 -9.46
N LEU A 285 14.05 5.97 -9.57
CA LEU A 285 12.93 6.90 -9.64
C LEU A 285 12.04 6.62 -10.86
N SER A 286 12.63 6.48 -12.05
CA SER A 286 11.91 6.20 -13.29
C SER A 286 11.21 4.83 -13.26
N SER A 287 11.87 3.80 -12.73
CA SER A 287 11.28 2.47 -12.59
C SER A 287 10.11 2.46 -11.59
N SER A 288 10.25 3.17 -10.47
CA SER A 288 9.17 3.31 -9.47
C SER A 288 7.97 4.04 -10.07
N TYR A 289 8.22 5.15 -10.78
CA TYR A 289 7.17 5.90 -11.47
C TYR A 289 6.42 5.05 -12.50
N LYS A 290 7.15 4.25 -13.28
CA LYS A 290 6.56 3.32 -14.24
C LYS A 290 5.63 2.30 -13.57
N ILE A 291 6.07 1.68 -12.47
CA ILE A 291 5.24 0.71 -11.73
C ILE A 291 3.98 1.40 -11.21
N LEU A 292 4.11 2.62 -10.66
CA LEU A 292 3.00 3.40 -10.13
C LEU A 292 1.96 3.75 -11.21
N VAL A 293 2.40 4.26 -12.38
CA VAL A 293 1.50 4.59 -13.50
C VAL A 293 0.75 3.36 -13.97
N ILE A 294 1.43 2.22 -14.12
CA ILE A 294 0.77 0.98 -14.55
C ILE A 294 -0.20 0.48 -13.46
N GLY A 295 0.15 0.61 -12.18
CA GLY A 295 -0.74 0.28 -11.06
C GLY A 295 -2.04 1.09 -11.09
N TYR A 296 -1.94 2.41 -11.29
CA TYR A 296 -3.12 3.27 -11.41
C TYR A 296 -3.92 3.00 -12.69
N PHE A 297 -3.26 2.65 -13.80
CA PHE A 297 -3.96 2.21 -15.00
C PHE A 297 -4.76 0.93 -14.75
N VAL A 298 -4.18 -0.06 -14.05
CA VAL A 298 -4.90 -1.29 -13.66
C VAL A 298 -6.03 -0.97 -12.68
N TYR A 299 -5.83 -0.04 -11.75
CA TYR A 299 -6.89 0.45 -10.86
C TYR A 299 -8.10 0.94 -11.67
N PHE A 300 -7.90 1.84 -12.64
CA PHE A 300 -8.98 2.37 -13.48
C PHE A 300 -9.61 1.31 -14.39
N LEU A 301 -8.84 0.33 -14.88
CA LEU A 301 -9.41 -0.83 -15.60
C LEU A 301 -10.31 -1.71 -14.74
N SER A 302 -10.07 -1.72 -13.43
CA SER A 302 -10.83 -2.50 -12.45
C SER A 302 -11.85 -1.69 -11.66
N PHE A 303 -12.14 -0.47 -12.13
CA PHE A 303 -12.89 0.53 -11.36
C PHE A 303 -14.29 0.08 -10.94
N ASP A 304 -14.95 -0.72 -11.77
CA ASP A 304 -16.29 -1.26 -11.49
C ASP A 304 -16.31 -2.26 -10.33
N PHE A 305 -15.14 -2.77 -9.94
CA PHE A 305 -15.01 -3.76 -8.87
C PHE A 305 -14.22 -3.18 -7.69
N VAL A 306 -14.89 -2.37 -6.86
CA VAL A 306 -14.28 -1.57 -5.78
C VAL A 306 -13.37 -2.36 -4.85
N VAL A 307 -13.77 -3.57 -4.45
CA VAL A 307 -12.99 -4.39 -3.51
C VAL A 307 -11.64 -4.75 -4.12
N PHE A 308 -11.60 -5.11 -5.40
CA PHE A 308 -10.35 -5.46 -6.05
C PHE A 308 -9.51 -4.23 -6.36
N SER A 309 -10.11 -3.18 -6.91
CA SER A 309 -9.40 -1.96 -7.29
C SER A 309 -8.74 -1.30 -6.07
N GLN A 310 -9.48 -1.12 -4.97
CA GLN A 310 -8.93 -0.59 -3.73
C GLN A 310 -7.83 -1.49 -3.15
N ARG A 311 -8.03 -2.82 -3.16
CA ARG A 311 -7.01 -3.74 -2.64
C ARG A 311 -5.71 -3.68 -3.44
N LEU A 312 -5.83 -3.57 -4.76
CA LEU A 312 -4.72 -3.46 -5.68
C LEU A 312 -3.99 -2.11 -5.49
N LEU A 313 -4.74 -1.03 -5.27
CA LEU A 313 -4.21 0.32 -5.09
C LEU A 313 -3.23 0.42 -3.92
N TYR A 314 -3.51 -0.22 -2.78
CA TYR A 314 -2.63 -0.17 -1.60
C TYR A 314 -1.19 -0.64 -1.88
N TYR A 315 -1.00 -1.59 -2.81
CA TYR A 315 0.34 -2.04 -3.20
C TYR A 315 1.12 -0.97 -3.97
N PHE A 316 0.43 -0.06 -4.68
CA PHE A 316 1.09 0.99 -5.47
C PHE A 316 1.21 2.30 -4.71
N ASP A 317 0.24 2.62 -3.87
CA ASP A 317 0.22 3.83 -3.04
C ASP A 317 1.46 3.95 -2.14
N ILE A 318 1.98 2.82 -1.65
CA ILE A 318 3.23 2.83 -0.88
C ILE A 318 4.45 3.28 -1.71
N LEU A 319 4.45 3.04 -3.04
CA LEU A 319 5.49 3.55 -3.93
C LEU A 319 5.39 5.06 -4.12
N TYR A 320 4.19 5.64 -4.00
CA TYR A 320 3.99 7.09 -4.06
C TYR A 320 4.73 7.79 -2.92
N CYS A 321 4.60 7.29 -1.68
CA CYS A 321 5.35 7.79 -0.52
C CYS A 321 6.88 7.73 -0.74
N PHE A 322 7.35 6.64 -1.35
CA PHE A 322 8.75 6.46 -1.69
C PHE A 322 9.24 7.41 -2.81
N ILE A 323 8.43 7.70 -3.83
CA ILE A 323 8.83 8.60 -4.93
C ILE A 323 8.90 10.05 -4.44
N ILE A 324 7.89 10.51 -3.69
CA ILE A 324 7.82 11.89 -3.18
C ILE A 324 9.04 12.20 -2.34
N SER A 325 9.32 11.36 -1.36
CA SER A 325 10.48 11.54 -0.49
C SER A 325 11.78 11.61 -1.28
N ARG A 326 12.01 10.72 -2.25
CA ARG A 326 13.22 10.75 -3.07
C ARG A 326 13.39 12.08 -3.80
N LEU A 327 12.30 12.67 -4.30
CA LEU A 327 12.34 13.97 -4.95
C LEU A 327 12.73 15.10 -3.98
N VAL A 328 12.23 15.07 -2.75
CA VAL A 328 12.61 16.04 -1.70
C VAL A 328 14.13 16.06 -1.49
N PHE A 329 14.76 14.89 -1.42
CA PHE A 329 16.21 14.79 -1.17
C PHE A 329 17.08 15.07 -2.39
N LEU A 330 16.51 15.11 -3.60
CA LEU A 330 17.25 15.45 -4.83
C LEU A 330 17.39 16.97 -5.06
N ASN A 331 16.89 17.81 -4.14
CA ASN A 331 17.16 19.25 -4.04
C ASN A 331 16.94 20.03 -5.35
N ILE A 332 15.87 19.71 -6.08
CA ILE A 332 15.56 20.32 -7.37
C ILE A 332 14.97 21.72 -7.10
N LYS A 333 15.62 22.80 -7.53
CA LYS A 333 15.27 24.20 -7.17
C LYS A 333 13.81 24.65 -7.48
N ASN A 334 13.06 23.93 -8.34
CA ASN A 334 11.63 24.14 -8.63
C ASN A 334 10.68 23.18 -7.89
N THR A 335 11.21 22.29 -7.03
CA THR A 335 10.41 21.27 -6.32
C THR A 335 9.74 21.75 -5.06
N THR A 336 10.05 22.93 -4.53
CA THR A 336 9.37 23.46 -3.33
C THR A 336 7.89 23.73 -3.60
N PHE A 337 7.53 24.24 -4.77
CA PHE A 337 6.13 24.44 -5.17
C PHE A 337 5.41 23.11 -5.46
N LEU A 338 6.05 22.20 -6.18
CA LEU A 338 5.51 20.85 -6.42
C LEU A 338 5.43 20.02 -5.13
N PHE A 339 6.30 20.27 -4.15
CA PHE A 339 6.29 19.71 -2.80
C PHE A 339 5.15 20.29 -1.98
N LEU A 340 4.96 21.61 -1.97
CA LEU A 340 3.83 22.27 -1.29
C LEU A 340 2.49 21.88 -1.93
N PHE A 341 2.48 21.68 -3.25
CA PHE A 341 1.33 21.21 -4.00
C PHE A 341 1.06 19.74 -3.71
N SER A 342 2.02 18.82 -3.89
CA SER A 342 1.83 17.40 -3.58
C SER A 342 1.54 17.14 -2.10
N SER A 343 2.20 17.85 -1.19
CA SER A 343 1.92 17.78 0.26
C SER A 343 0.57 18.42 0.60
N GLY A 344 0.19 19.53 -0.03
CA GLY A 344 -1.12 20.18 0.17
C GLY A 344 -2.29 19.33 -0.35
N LEU A 345 -2.13 18.74 -1.53
CA LEU A 345 -3.09 17.80 -2.09
C LEU A 345 -3.16 16.51 -1.24
N PHE A 346 -2.03 16.03 -0.75
CA PHE A 346 -1.96 14.87 0.13
C PHE A 346 -2.57 15.15 1.53
N LEU A 347 -2.35 16.33 2.11
CA LEU A 347 -2.99 16.75 3.36
C LEU A 347 -4.49 16.94 3.25
N PHE A 348 -4.96 17.36 2.08
CA PHE A 348 -6.38 17.50 1.80
C PHE A 348 -7.07 16.13 1.59
N SER A 349 -6.32 15.12 1.13
CA SER A 349 -6.77 13.72 1.04
C SER A 349 -7.13 13.12 2.42
N ILE A 350 -6.47 13.56 3.48
CA ILE A 350 -6.76 13.19 4.89
C ILE A 350 -8.17 13.64 5.27
N LYS A 351 -8.61 14.84 4.87
CA LYS A 351 -9.95 15.35 5.20
C LYS A 351 -11.06 14.49 4.60
N THR A 352 -10.87 13.95 3.39
CA THR A 352 -11.95 13.27 2.65
C THR A 352 -12.10 11.78 2.96
N ILE A 353 -11.02 11.10 3.37
CA ILE A 353 -11.10 9.71 3.86
C ILE A 353 -11.91 9.66 5.18
N PHE A 354 -11.76 10.64 6.07
CA PHE A 354 -12.51 10.67 7.33
C PHE A 354 -14.00 11.01 7.19
N TYR A 355 -14.39 11.75 6.15
CA TYR A 355 -15.82 12.06 5.89
C TYR A 355 -16.51 11.04 4.97
N SER A 356 -15.78 10.17 4.27
CA SER A 356 -16.37 9.12 3.42
C SER A 356 -16.42 7.74 4.08
N VAL A 357 -15.70 7.57 5.21
CA VAL A 357 -15.73 6.36 6.05
C VAL A 357 -16.63 6.54 7.28
N SER A 358 -17.38 7.65 7.40
CA SER A 358 -18.67 7.62 8.08
C SER A 358 -19.63 6.80 7.20
N TRP A 359 -19.40 5.50 7.17
CA TRP A 359 -20.45 4.57 6.84
C TRP A 359 -21.52 4.79 7.90
N ASP A 360 -22.67 5.30 7.46
CA ASP A 360 -23.94 5.06 8.13
C ASP A 360 -24.14 3.54 8.20
N ILE A 361 -23.49 2.90 9.18
CA ILE A 361 -23.86 1.60 9.69
C ILE A 361 -24.51 1.89 11.03
N SER A 362 -25.77 2.32 10.93
CA SER A 362 -26.81 2.01 11.91
C SER A 362 -27.29 0.59 11.67
#